data_AF-A0A0W0F9R2-F1
#
_entry.id   AF-A0A0W0F9R2-F1
#
_cell.length_a   1.000
_cell.length_b   1.000
_cell.length_c   1.000
_cell.angle_alpha   90.00
_cell.angle_beta   90.00
_cell.angle_gamma   90.00
#
_symmetry.space_group_name_H-M   'P 1'
#
loop_
_entity.id
_entity.type
_entity.pdbx_description
1 polymer ?
#
loop_
_entity_poly.entity_id
_entity_poly.type
_entity_poly.pdbx_seq_one_letter_code
_entity_poly.pdbx_strand_id
1 'polypeptide(L)'
;MPGLNKHVHWATPSPPSTVSSLPSSPGPLTPPQHTSGPYTYQPLPAVPTQINPVIGYNPQPYLRWDMTLVPDGSSLAKHTPGLLEQSATQPALPFITIIIPELFNSTVQIKATTAPYVTVGDVLHGIYRTLRQNITQAEYNSFNSQQRPLIDASYKRRYTRFTHPAGYKLEKDKGAKRVDLLLGRTLFMGLTCTGNGPDVWQLHCA
;
A
#
# COMPACT_ATOMS: atom_id res chain seq x y z
N MET A 1 21.68 58.95 -14.68
CA MET A 1 23.12 58.67 -14.46
C MET A 1 23.27 57.29 -13.81
N PRO A 2 23.37 56.20 -14.60
CA PRO A 2 23.61 54.85 -14.10
C PRO A 2 25.08 54.44 -14.23
N GLY A 3 25.63 53.83 -13.17
CA GLY A 3 27.00 53.33 -13.10
C GLY A 3 27.21 52.09 -13.96
N LEU A 4 28.25 52.15 -14.80
CA LEU A 4 28.62 51.15 -15.79
C LEU A 4 29.51 50.07 -15.13
N ASN A 5 29.08 48.81 -15.27
CA ASN A 5 29.77 47.61 -14.80
C ASN A 5 31.15 47.45 -15.44
N LYS A 6 32.18 47.27 -14.61
CA LYS A 6 33.53 46.85 -15.05
C LYS A 6 33.59 45.33 -15.14
N HIS A 7 33.58 44.82 -16.36
CA HIS A 7 33.99 43.45 -16.69
C HIS A 7 35.52 43.35 -16.68
N VAL A 8 36.08 42.39 -15.94
CA VAL A 8 37.50 42.05 -16.02
C VAL A 8 37.64 40.83 -16.92
N HIS A 9 38.31 41.01 -18.06
CA HIS A 9 38.74 39.91 -18.93
C HIS A 9 40.14 39.47 -18.50
N TRP A 10 40.28 38.21 -18.11
CA TRP A 10 41.59 37.57 -18.04
C TRP A 10 41.79 36.73 -19.30
N ALA A 11 42.80 37.08 -20.09
CA ALA A 11 43.30 36.25 -21.16
C ALA A 11 44.06 35.07 -20.54
N THR A 12 43.65 33.84 -20.85
CA THR A 12 44.40 32.64 -20.50
C THR A 12 45.07 32.08 -21.76
N PRO A 13 46.39 31.89 -21.77
CA PRO A 13 47.10 31.27 -22.90
C PRO A 13 46.79 29.77 -22.99
N SER A 14 46.70 29.27 -24.23
CA SER A 14 46.48 27.87 -24.56
C SER A 14 47.57 26.95 -23.98
N PRO A 15 47.22 25.77 -23.43
CA PRO A 15 48.21 24.77 -23.06
C PRO A 15 48.75 24.01 -24.31
N PRO A 16 50.01 23.53 -24.26
CA PRO A 16 50.61 22.74 -25.33
C PRO A 16 50.03 21.33 -25.39
N SER A 17 49.82 20.85 -26.62
CA SER A 17 49.46 19.47 -26.93
C SER A 17 50.52 18.51 -26.40
N THR A 18 50.18 17.73 -25.37
CA THR A 18 50.97 16.54 -25.00
C THR A 18 50.06 15.31 -25.03
N VAL A 19 50.28 14.53 -26.07
CA VAL A 19 49.81 13.15 -26.24
C VAL A 19 50.48 12.27 -25.20
N SER A 20 49.68 11.75 -24.26
CA SER A 20 49.99 10.51 -23.57
C SER A 20 48.68 9.84 -23.19
N SER A 21 48.05 9.24 -24.20
CA SER A 21 47.07 8.18 -24.01
C SER A 21 47.80 6.98 -23.43
N LEU A 22 47.66 6.76 -22.11
CA LEU A 22 47.94 5.48 -21.50
C LEU A 22 47.10 4.41 -22.23
N PRO A 23 47.66 3.24 -22.57
CA PRO A 23 46.86 2.16 -23.12
C PRO A 23 45.78 1.80 -22.11
N SER A 24 44.51 1.97 -22.49
CA SER A 24 43.39 1.42 -21.75
C SER A 24 43.52 -0.09 -21.79
N SER A 25 44.03 -0.66 -20.70
CA SER A 25 43.97 -2.11 -20.51
C SER A 25 42.49 -2.51 -20.52
N PRO A 26 42.07 -3.48 -21.33
CA PRO A 26 40.80 -4.14 -21.14
C PRO A 26 40.90 -4.88 -19.81
N GLY A 27 40.56 -4.18 -18.72
CA GLY A 27 40.31 -4.81 -17.44
C GLY A 27 39.26 -5.91 -17.64
N PRO A 28 39.37 -7.04 -16.95
CA PRO A 28 38.48 -8.17 -17.17
C PRO A 28 37.02 -7.71 -17.04
N LEU A 29 36.28 -7.83 -18.16
CA LEU A 29 34.83 -7.76 -18.20
C LEU A 29 34.33 -8.86 -17.27
N THR A 30 33.84 -8.48 -16.09
CA THR A 30 33.38 -9.36 -15.01
C THR A 30 34.46 -10.28 -14.39
N PRO A 31 34.50 -10.44 -13.06
CA PRO A 31 35.33 -11.46 -12.44
C PRO A 31 34.96 -12.83 -13.03
N PRO A 32 35.94 -13.69 -13.38
CA PRO A 32 35.66 -15.06 -13.77
C PRO A 32 34.87 -15.74 -12.66
N GLN A 33 33.77 -16.41 -13.01
CA GLN A 33 33.05 -17.25 -12.07
C GLN A 33 33.96 -18.42 -11.69
N HIS A 34 34.71 -18.26 -10.58
CA HIS A 34 35.48 -19.33 -9.99
C HIS A 34 34.49 -20.37 -9.43
N THR A 35 34.21 -21.40 -10.22
CA THR A 35 33.41 -22.57 -9.83
C THR A 35 34.12 -23.48 -8.80
N SER A 36 35.30 -23.10 -8.31
CA SER A 36 36.13 -23.95 -7.44
C SER A 36 36.80 -23.22 -6.27
N GLY A 37 36.26 -22.07 -5.83
CA GLY A 37 36.71 -21.42 -4.60
C GLY A 37 36.03 -22.02 -3.35
N PRO A 38 36.69 -22.07 -2.18
CA PRO A 38 36.08 -22.55 -0.93
C PRO A 38 34.92 -21.65 -0.43
N TYR A 39 34.70 -20.51 -1.08
CA TYR A 39 33.58 -19.61 -0.81
C TYR A 39 32.41 -19.96 -1.72
N THR A 40 31.71 -21.05 -1.38
CA THR A 40 30.40 -21.33 -1.95
C THR A 40 29.43 -20.27 -1.44
N TYR A 41 28.90 -19.44 -2.34
CA TYR A 41 27.87 -18.47 -1.99
C TYR A 41 26.59 -19.24 -1.65
N GLN A 42 26.34 -19.50 -0.37
CA GLN A 42 25.05 -20.00 0.10
C GLN A 42 24.11 -18.80 0.22
N PRO A 43 23.05 -18.70 -0.60
CA PRO A 43 22.03 -17.69 -0.39
C PRO A 43 21.43 -17.90 1.01
N LEU A 44 21.25 -16.80 1.74
CA LEU A 44 20.57 -16.82 3.03
C LEU A 44 19.19 -17.49 2.88
N PRO A 45 18.77 -18.33 3.83
CA PRO A 45 17.43 -18.91 3.82
C PRO A 45 16.39 -17.80 3.73
N ALA A 46 15.46 -17.91 2.77
CA ALA A 46 14.32 -17.01 2.71
C ALA A 46 13.43 -17.27 3.93
N VAL A 47 13.44 -16.35 4.91
CA VAL A 47 12.50 -16.40 6.03
C VAL A 47 11.13 -16.00 5.50
N PRO A 48 10.10 -16.85 5.59
CA PRO A 48 8.77 -16.50 5.12
C PRO A 48 8.19 -15.38 5.99
N THR A 49 7.68 -14.34 5.35
CA THR A 49 6.95 -13.28 6.06
C THR A 49 5.58 -13.80 6.48
N GLN A 50 5.28 -13.64 7.76
CA GLN A 50 4.02 -14.02 8.38
C GLN A 50 3.21 -12.75 8.71
N ILE A 51 1.89 -12.79 8.54
CA ILE A 51 1.01 -11.70 8.98
C ILE A 51 0.75 -11.82 10.48
N ASN A 52 0.60 -10.68 11.16
CA ASN A 52 0.17 -10.66 12.55
C ASN A 52 -1.19 -11.41 12.70
N PRO A 53 -1.30 -12.40 13.60
CA PRO A 53 -2.51 -13.22 13.74
C PRO A 53 -3.79 -12.44 14.01
N VAL A 54 -3.71 -11.23 14.57
CA VAL A 54 -4.88 -10.37 14.85
C VAL A 54 -5.57 -9.90 13.58
N ILE A 55 -4.79 -9.67 12.52
CA ILE A 55 -5.28 -9.27 11.19
C ILE A 55 -5.14 -10.38 10.15
N GLY A 56 -4.65 -11.55 10.55
CA GLY A 56 -4.62 -12.74 9.71
C GLY A 56 -6.03 -13.29 9.48
N TYR A 57 -6.25 -13.89 8.31
CA TYR A 57 -7.55 -14.47 7.98
C TYR A 57 -7.95 -15.58 8.97
N ASN A 58 -9.18 -15.46 9.47
CA ASN A 58 -9.79 -16.48 10.31
C ASN A 58 -11.32 -16.46 10.09
N PRO A 59 -11.98 -17.61 9.85
CA PRO A 59 -13.44 -17.69 9.78
C PRO A 59 -14.16 -17.14 11.03
N GLN A 60 -13.47 -17.13 12.17
CA GLN A 60 -13.87 -16.46 13.40
C GLN A 60 -12.81 -15.42 13.76
N PRO A 61 -12.82 -14.23 13.12
CA PRO A 61 -11.75 -13.27 13.26
C PRO A 61 -11.66 -12.76 14.69
N TYR A 62 -10.43 -12.66 15.21
CA TYR A 62 -10.15 -12.05 16.50
C TYR A 62 -10.60 -10.59 16.48
N LEU A 63 -10.23 -9.86 15.43
CA LEU A 63 -10.64 -8.48 15.18
C LEU A 63 -11.90 -8.44 14.31
N ARG A 64 -13.05 -8.17 14.94
CA ARG A 64 -14.28 -7.84 14.22
C ARG A 64 -14.38 -6.35 13.96
N TRP A 65 -14.32 -5.96 12.69
CA TRP A 65 -14.41 -4.57 12.28
C TRP A 65 -15.32 -4.44 11.05
N ASP A 66 -16.34 -3.60 11.14
CA ASP A 66 -17.13 -3.17 9.98
C ASP A 66 -16.34 -2.06 9.26
N MET A 67 -15.88 -2.36 8.05
CA MET A 67 -15.05 -1.48 7.22
C MET A 67 -15.78 -0.21 6.75
N THR A 68 -17.10 -0.10 6.99
CA THR A 68 -17.83 1.17 6.82
C THR A 68 -17.55 2.18 7.94
N LEU A 69 -17.00 1.73 9.06
CA LEU A 69 -16.70 2.52 10.25
C LEU A 69 -15.19 2.75 10.39
N VAL A 70 -14.82 3.80 11.12
CA VAL A 70 -13.40 4.09 11.44
C VAL A 70 -12.83 2.94 12.30
N PRO A 71 -11.59 2.45 12.02
CA PRO A 71 -10.97 1.33 12.74
C PRO A 71 -10.91 1.46 14.26
N ASP A 72 -10.75 2.68 14.76
CA ASP A 72 -10.68 3.03 16.20
C ASP A 72 -11.97 2.64 16.96
N GLY A 73 -13.06 2.40 16.22
CA GLY A 73 -14.33 1.94 16.75
C GLY A 73 -14.39 0.44 17.06
N SER A 74 -13.43 -0.37 16.57
CA SER A 74 -13.44 -1.84 16.76
C SER A 74 -13.34 -2.20 18.25
N SER A 75 -14.16 -3.16 18.70
CA SER A 75 -14.21 -3.53 20.12
C SER A 75 -12.86 -4.06 20.62
N LEU A 76 -12.13 -4.80 19.79
CA LEU A 76 -10.86 -5.40 20.20
C LEU A 76 -9.76 -4.36 20.44
N ALA A 77 -9.61 -3.37 19.55
CA ALA A 77 -8.62 -2.32 19.72
C ALA A 77 -8.84 -1.48 20.99
N LYS A 78 -10.10 -1.35 21.43
CA LYS A 78 -10.44 -0.66 22.69
C LYS A 78 -10.06 -1.45 23.94
N HIS A 79 -10.04 -2.77 23.87
CA HIS A 79 -9.81 -3.65 25.03
C HIS A 79 -8.39 -4.21 25.12
N THR A 80 -7.56 -4.01 24.09
CA THR A 80 -6.18 -4.48 24.06
C THR A 80 -5.24 -3.29 23.81
N PRO A 81 -4.72 -2.65 24.86
CA PRO A 81 -3.75 -1.57 24.71
C PRO A 81 -2.53 -2.01 23.90
N GLY A 82 -2.03 -1.16 23.01
CA GLY A 82 -0.85 -1.48 22.20
C GLY A 82 -1.13 -2.33 20.96
N LEU A 83 -2.38 -2.78 20.74
CA LEU A 83 -2.73 -3.67 19.62
C LEU A 83 -2.47 -3.01 18.26
N LEU A 84 -2.84 -1.75 18.11
CA LEU A 84 -2.70 -1.04 16.84
C LEU A 84 -1.23 -0.73 16.53
N GLU A 85 -0.39 -0.63 17.56
CA GLU A 85 1.03 -0.34 17.48
C GLU A 85 1.87 -1.58 17.16
N GLN A 86 1.31 -2.79 17.26
CA GLN A 86 2.01 -4.02 16.91
C GLN A 86 2.38 -4.03 15.43
N SER A 87 3.52 -4.65 15.10
CA SER A 87 3.89 -4.87 13.70
C SER A 87 2.83 -5.72 12.99
N ALA A 88 2.51 -5.35 11.75
CA ALA A 88 1.58 -6.08 10.90
C ALA A 88 2.18 -7.39 10.36
N THR A 89 3.50 -7.51 10.35
CA THR A 89 4.22 -8.65 9.75
C THR A 89 5.40 -9.09 10.61
N GLN A 90 5.80 -10.34 10.47
CA GLN A 90 7.02 -10.89 11.05
C GLN A 90 7.81 -11.62 9.94
N PRO A 91 9.02 -11.15 9.55
CA PRO A 91 9.68 -9.95 10.04
C PRO A 91 8.91 -8.66 9.68
N ALA A 92 9.13 -7.61 10.45
CA ALA A 92 8.46 -6.32 10.29
C ALA A 92 8.86 -5.63 8.98
N LEU A 93 7.89 -5.35 8.12
CA LEU A 93 8.11 -4.70 6.81
C LEU A 93 7.79 -3.19 6.85
N PRO A 94 8.52 -2.33 6.11
CA PRO A 94 8.26 -0.90 6.01
C PRO A 94 7.04 -0.53 5.14
N PHE A 95 6.63 -1.45 4.26
CA PHE A 95 5.42 -1.35 3.46
C PHE A 95 4.84 -2.73 3.19
N ILE A 96 3.54 -2.78 2.89
CA ILE A 96 2.86 -3.97 2.37
C ILE A 96 1.90 -3.56 1.26
N THR A 97 1.58 -4.50 0.39
CA THR A 97 0.58 -4.33 -0.67
C THR A 97 -0.63 -5.20 -0.37
N ILE A 98 -1.82 -4.61 -0.36
CA ILE A 98 -3.07 -5.34 -0.16
C ILE A 98 -3.87 -5.38 -1.46
N ILE A 99 -4.20 -6.58 -1.89
CA ILE A 99 -5.15 -6.87 -2.96
C ILE A 99 -6.55 -6.89 -2.36
N ILE A 100 -7.47 -6.15 -2.96
CA ILE A 100 -8.90 -6.20 -2.61
C ILE A 100 -9.63 -6.80 -3.82
N PRO A 101 -9.92 -8.11 -3.83
CA PRO A 101 -10.44 -8.81 -5.02
C PRO A 101 -11.73 -8.21 -5.58
N GLU A 102 -12.57 -7.66 -4.71
CA GLU A 102 -13.83 -7.02 -5.06
C GLU A 102 -13.65 -5.70 -5.82
N LEU A 103 -12.45 -5.10 -5.77
CA LEU A 103 -12.16 -3.84 -6.44
C LEU A 103 -11.42 -4.11 -7.74
N PHE A 104 -11.90 -3.51 -8.83
CA PHE A 104 -11.28 -3.61 -10.15
C PHE A 104 -9.80 -3.18 -10.11
N ASN A 105 -8.89 -4.12 -10.39
CA ASN A 105 -7.43 -3.93 -10.46
C ASN A 105 -6.84 -3.08 -9.32
N SER A 106 -7.42 -3.15 -8.13
CA SER A 106 -7.05 -2.25 -7.04
C SER A 106 -6.18 -2.98 -6.03
N THR A 107 -4.88 -2.66 -6.10
CA THR A 107 -3.93 -2.89 -5.02
C THR A 107 -3.73 -1.60 -4.24
N VAL A 108 -3.67 -1.67 -2.92
CA VAL A 108 -3.27 -0.55 -2.06
C VAL A 108 -1.91 -0.83 -1.45
N GLN A 109 -0.96 0.07 -1.65
CA GLN A 109 0.29 0.05 -0.89
C GLN A 109 0.09 0.81 0.42
N ILE A 110 0.34 0.13 1.53
CA ILE A 110 0.31 0.68 2.87
C ILE A 110 1.75 0.85 3.33
N LYS A 111 2.09 2.06 3.78
CA LYS A 111 3.41 2.42 4.29
C LYS A 111 3.32 2.70 5.78
N ALA A 112 4.39 2.41 6.49
CA ALA A 112 4.55 2.78 7.89
C ALA A 112 4.35 4.30 8.08
N THR A 113 3.60 4.70 9.11
CA THR A 113 3.35 6.12 9.39
C THR A 113 4.04 6.64 10.64
N THR A 114 4.04 5.86 11.72
CA THR A 114 4.57 6.26 13.04
C THR A 114 5.83 5.50 13.44
N ALA A 115 5.95 4.25 13.01
CA ALA A 115 7.06 3.35 13.28
C ALA A 115 7.92 3.15 12.01
N PRO A 116 9.13 2.55 12.10
CA PRO A 116 9.90 2.16 10.91
C PRO A 116 9.30 0.97 10.13
N TYR A 117 8.17 0.43 10.60
CA TYR A 117 7.45 -0.70 10.01
C TYR A 117 5.95 -0.45 10.00
N VAL A 118 5.24 -1.15 9.11
CA VAL A 118 3.78 -1.13 9.05
C VAL A 118 3.22 -1.74 10.32
N THR A 119 2.36 -1.00 10.99
CA THR A 119 1.63 -1.44 12.17
C THR A 119 0.25 -2.00 11.82
N VAL A 120 -0.39 -2.73 12.74
CA VAL A 120 -1.79 -3.15 12.59
C VAL A 120 -2.70 -1.95 12.34
N GLY A 121 -2.48 -0.83 13.05
CA GLY A 121 -3.21 0.42 12.84
C GLY A 121 -3.06 0.97 11.43
N ASP A 122 -1.82 0.99 10.89
CA ASP A 122 -1.55 1.43 9.52
C ASP A 122 -2.34 0.60 8.50
N VAL A 123 -2.43 -0.72 8.71
CA VAL A 123 -3.18 -1.63 7.85
C VAL A 123 -4.66 -1.28 7.84
N LEU A 124 -5.29 -1.22 9.02
CA LEU A 124 -6.73 -0.97 9.11
C LEU A 124 -7.10 0.42 8.58
N HIS A 125 -6.33 1.45 8.95
CA HIS A 125 -6.54 2.81 8.45
C HIS A 125 -6.22 2.95 6.96
N GLY A 126 -5.25 2.21 6.45
CA GLY A 126 -4.93 2.15 5.01
C GLY A 126 -6.10 1.56 4.20
N ILE A 127 -6.64 0.43 4.64
CA ILE A 127 -7.83 -0.20 4.04
C ILE A 127 -9.01 0.76 4.10
N TYR A 128 -9.30 1.33 5.27
CA TYR A 128 -10.41 2.27 5.46
C TYR A 128 -10.32 3.47 4.51
N ARG A 129 -9.15 4.11 4.43
CA ARG A 129 -8.94 5.27 3.53
C ARG A 129 -9.18 4.91 2.08
N THR A 130 -8.69 3.76 1.61
CA THR A 130 -8.92 3.28 0.24
C THR A 130 -10.40 3.04 -0.03
N LEU A 131 -11.10 2.36 0.89
CA LEU A 131 -12.52 2.05 0.73
C LEU A 131 -13.43 3.29 0.78
N ARG A 132 -12.97 4.39 1.40
CA ARG A 132 -13.72 5.65 1.46
C ARG A 132 -13.58 6.54 0.23
N GLN A 133 -12.70 6.19 -0.73
CA GLN A 133 -12.58 6.89 -2.00
C GLN A 133 -13.85 6.71 -2.84
N ASN A 134 -14.19 7.74 -3.61
CA ASN A 134 -15.29 7.69 -4.56
C ASN A 134 -14.96 6.73 -5.70
N ILE A 135 -15.95 6.01 -6.19
CA ILE A 135 -15.78 5.17 -7.38
C ILE A 135 -15.72 6.03 -8.64
N THR A 136 -14.88 5.61 -9.57
CA THR A 136 -14.82 6.14 -10.93
C THR A 136 -15.86 5.47 -11.82
N GLN A 137 -16.22 6.12 -12.92
CA GLN A 137 -17.10 5.52 -13.93
C GLN A 137 -16.51 4.24 -14.52
N ALA A 138 -15.18 4.17 -14.68
CA ALA A 138 -14.49 2.99 -15.18
C ALA A 138 -14.64 1.80 -14.22
N GLU A 139 -14.46 2.03 -12.92
CA GLU A 139 -14.70 1.00 -11.89
C GLU A 139 -16.15 0.54 -11.91
N TYR A 140 -17.12 1.45 -11.92
CA TYR A 140 -18.54 1.08 -11.98
C TYR A 140 -18.88 0.27 -13.24
N ASN A 141 -18.31 0.65 -14.39
CA ASN A 141 -18.55 -0.02 -15.66
C ASN A 141 -17.88 -1.39 -15.75
N SER A 142 -16.82 -1.65 -14.96
CA SER A 142 -16.16 -2.95 -14.92
C SER A 142 -17.04 -4.08 -14.35
N PHE A 143 -18.06 -3.72 -13.57
CA PHE A 143 -19.06 -4.67 -13.07
C PHE A 143 -20.12 -4.97 -14.12
N ASN A 144 -20.59 -6.21 -14.12
CA ASN A 144 -21.63 -6.65 -15.03
C ASN A 144 -23.01 -6.06 -14.67
N SER A 145 -23.98 -6.20 -15.58
CA SER A 145 -25.34 -5.65 -15.40
C SER A 145 -26.10 -6.23 -14.21
N GLN A 146 -25.74 -7.43 -13.72
CA GLN A 146 -26.35 -8.05 -12.54
C GLN A 146 -25.76 -7.50 -11.22
N GLN A 147 -24.50 -7.09 -11.22
CA GLN A 147 -23.80 -6.56 -10.04
C GLN A 147 -24.08 -5.08 -9.80
N ARG A 148 -24.26 -4.27 -10.85
CA ARG A 148 -24.53 -2.82 -10.72
C ARG A 148 -25.72 -2.48 -9.82
N PRO A 149 -26.88 -3.16 -9.90
CA PRO A 149 -27.98 -2.96 -8.95
C PRO A 149 -27.60 -3.24 -7.49
N LEU A 150 -26.69 -4.19 -7.24
CA LEU A 150 -26.20 -4.51 -5.89
C LEU A 150 -25.27 -3.43 -5.35
N ILE A 151 -24.46 -2.80 -6.21
CA ILE A 151 -23.67 -1.62 -5.87
C ILE A 151 -24.61 -0.47 -5.48
N ASP A 152 -25.62 -0.19 -6.31
CA ASP A 152 -26.59 0.86 -6.04
C ASP A 152 -27.36 0.60 -4.74
N ALA A 153 -27.71 -0.65 -4.46
CA ALA A 153 -28.35 -1.05 -3.20
C ALA A 153 -27.42 -0.86 -1.99
N SER A 154 -26.13 -1.15 -2.14
CA SER A 154 -25.12 -0.96 -1.08
C SER A 154 -24.91 0.52 -0.78
N TYR A 155 -24.77 1.34 -1.82
CA TYR A 155 -24.73 2.80 -1.72
C TYR A 155 -25.98 3.36 -1.02
N LYS A 156 -27.17 2.91 -1.43
CA LYS A 156 -28.45 3.26 -0.78
C LYS A 156 -28.43 2.91 0.70
N ARG A 157 -28.10 1.66 1.03
CA ARG A 157 -28.02 1.18 2.42
C ARG A 157 -27.11 2.05 3.27
N ARG A 158 -25.98 2.53 2.74
CA ARG A 158 -25.03 3.37 3.48
C ARG A 158 -25.65 4.70 3.90
N TYR A 159 -26.22 5.47 2.96
CA TYR A 159 -26.76 6.79 3.32
C TYR A 159 -28.09 6.69 4.08
N THR A 160 -28.87 5.61 3.90
CA THR A 160 -30.14 5.41 4.64
C THR A 160 -29.95 5.06 6.11
N ARG A 161 -28.73 4.70 6.56
CA ARG A 161 -28.42 4.49 7.98
C ARG A 161 -28.52 5.78 8.80
N PHE A 162 -28.42 6.94 8.16
CA PHE A 162 -28.52 8.23 8.84
C PHE A 162 -30.00 8.60 9.03
N THR A 163 -30.45 8.60 10.28
CA THR A 163 -31.82 8.96 10.66
C THR A 163 -32.08 10.47 10.55
N HIS A 164 -31.05 11.29 10.77
CA HIS A 164 -31.17 12.74 10.70
C HIS A 164 -31.08 13.25 9.25
N PRO A 165 -32.04 14.09 8.77
CA PRO A 165 -32.06 14.54 7.38
C PRO A 165 -30.78 15.22 6.89
N ALA A 166 -30.09 15.96 7.75
CA ALA A 166 -28.82 16.62 7.40
C ALA A 166 -27.71 15.58 7.12
N GLY A 167 -27.58 14.55 7.97
CA GLY A 167 -26.61 13.48 7.78
C GLY A 167 -26.91 12.60 6.57
N TYR A 168 -28.20 12.32 6.34
CA TYR A 168 -28.68 11.61 5.15
C TYR A 168 -28.26 12.34 3.87
N LYS A 169 -28.56 13.64 3.78
CA LYS A 169 -28.23 14.44 2.59
C LYS A 169 -26.72 14.52 2.39
N LEU A 170 -25.96 14.79 3.46
CA LEU A 170 -24.51 14.85 3.40
C LEU A 170 -23.88 13.53 2.91
N GLU A 171 -24.33 12.37 3.41
CA GLU A 171 -23.77 11.09 2.99
C GLU A 171 -24.20 10.71 1.57
N LYS A 172 -25.42 11.07 1.16
CA LYS A 172 -25.91 10.92 -0.21
C LYS A 172 -25.11 11.77 -1.20
N ASP A 173 -24.84 13.03 -0.86
CA ASP A 173 -24.12 13.95 -1.74
C ASP A 173 -22.65 13.55 -1.97
N LYS A 174 -22.07 12.69 -1.11
CA LYS A 174 -20.74 12.10 -1.32
C LYS A 174 -20.69 11.09 -2.48
N GLY A 175 -21.83 10.60 -2.95
CA GLY A 175 -21.91 9.59 -4.00
C GLY A 175 -21.41 8.22 -3.57
N ALA A 176 -21.31 7.30 -4.53
CA ALA A 176 -20.86 5.92 -4.31
C ALA A 176 -19.35 5.84 -4.05
N LYS A 177 -18.96 4.94 -3.15
CA LYS A 177 -17.59 4.74 -2.67
C LYS A 177 -17.14 3.31 -2.91
N ARG A 178 -15.82 3.07 -2.90
CA ARG A 178 -15.24 1.74 -3.10
C ARG A 178 -15.79 0.70 -2.10
N VAL A 179 -16.13 1.11 -0.88
CA VAL A 179 -16.82 0.24 0.10
C VAL A 179 -18.17 -0.30 -0.42
N ASP A 180 -18.86 0.44 -1.28
CA ASP A 180 -20.14 0.00 -1.85
C ASP A 180 -19.94 -1.10 -2.93
N LEU A 181 -18.72 -1.22 -3.48
CA LEU A 181 -18.33 -2.30 -4.39
C LEU A 181 -18.13 -3.64 -3.69
N LEU A 182 -18.08 -3.66 -2.35
CA LEU A 182 -18.04 -4.89 -1.57
C LEU A 182 -19.40 -5.61 -1.52
N LEU A 183 -20.44 -5.02 -2.12
CA LEU A 183 -21.78 -5.60 -2.27
C LEU A 183 -22.42 -6.02 -0.93
N GLY A 184 -22.14 -5.26 0.13
CA GLY A 184 -22.64 -5.53 1.48
C GLY A 184 -21.74 -6.42 2.34
N ARG A 185 -20.66 -6.97 1.80
CA ARG A 185 -19.64 -7.73 2.56
C ARG A 185 -18.67 -6.77 3.24
N THR A 186 -19.13 -6.10 4.29
CA THR A 186 -18.36 -5.02 4.93
C THR A 186 -17.60 -5.46 6.18
N LEU A 187 -17.74 -6.71 6.63
CA LEU A 187 -17.01 -7.21 7.78
C LEU A 187 -15.60 -7.65 7.36
N PHE A 188 -14.59 -7.11 8.04
CA PHE A 188 -13.20 -7.53 7.88
C PHE A 188 -13.01 -8.95 8.44
N MET A 189 -12.49 -9.86 7.60
CA MET A 189 -12.23 -11.26 7.98
C MET A 189 -10.74 -11.60 8.08
N GLY A 190 -9.86 -10.64 7.79
CA GLY A 190 -8.41 -10.79 7.85
C GLY A 190 -7.73 -10.84 6.48
N LEU A 191 -6.42 -11.08 6.51
CA LEU A 191 -5.51 -11.09 5.37
C LEU A 191 -4.85 -12.46 5.16
N THR A 192 -4.63 -12.86 3.90
CA THR A 192 -3.86 -14.05 3.52
C THR A 192 -2.69 -13.71 2.60
N CYS A 193 -1.62 -14.51 2.65
CA CYS A 193 -0.54 -14.41 1.66
C CYS A 193 -1.06 -14.79 0.26
N THR A 194 -0.52 -14.16 -0.78
CA THR A 194 -0.92 -14.37 -2.18
C THR A 194 0.06 -15.23 -2.97
N GLY A 195 1.25 -15.49 -2.43
CA GLY A 195 2.35 -16.12 -3.17
C GLY A 195 3.05 -15.17 -4.17
N ASN A 196 2.51 -13.98 -4.43
CA ASN A 196 3.06 -13.00 -5.36
C ASN A 196 4.26 -12.20 -4.80
N GLY A 197 4.55 -12.37 -3.51
CA GLY A 197 5.64 -11.69 -2.81
C GLY A 197 5.44 -11.74 -1.29
N PRO A 198 6.51 -11.54 -0.51
CA PRO A 198 6.46 -11.56 0.96
C PRO A 198 5.68 -10.37 1.56
N ASP A 199 5.46 -9.31 0.76
CA ASP A 199 4.75 -8.09 1.15
C ASP A 199 3.33 -8.00 0.56
N VAL A 200 2.88 -9.02 -0.20
CA VAL A 200 1.61 -8.98 -0.94
C VAL A 200 0.55 -9.85 -0.27
N TRP A 201 -0.48 -9.20 0.26
CA TRP A 201 -1.57 -9.80 1.03
C TRP A 201 -2.92 -9.61 0.33
N GLN A 202 -3.86 -10.51 0.55
CA GLN A 202 -5.23 -10.40 0.05
C GLN A 202 -6.21 -10.19 1.19
N LEU A 203 -7.10 -9.22 1.02
CA LEU A 203 -8.21 -8.95 1.93
C LEU A 203 -9.34 -9.97 1.77
N HIS A 204 -9.88 -10.43 2.89
CA HIS A 204 -11.11 -11.21 2.95
C HIS A 204 -12.20 -10.44 3.69
N CYS A 205 -13.42 -10.51 3.17
CA CYS A 205 -14.59 -9.86 3.77
C CYS A 205 -15.84 -10.75 3.73
N ALA A 206 -16.78 -10.47 4.64
CA ALA A 206 -18.07 -11.17 4.76
C ALA A 206 -19.23 -10.18 4.91
#